data_AF-A0A2M8DTM0-F1
#
_entry.id   AF-A0A2M8DTM0-F1
#
_cell.length_a   1.000
_cell.length_b   1.000
_cell.length_c   1.000
_cell.angle_alpha   90.00
_cell.angle_beta   90.00
_cell.angle_gamma   90.00
#
_symmetry.space_group_name_H-M   'P 1'
#
loop_
_entity.id
_entity.type
_entity.pdbx_description
1 polymer ?
#
loop_
_entity_poly.entity_id
_entity_poly.type
_entity_poly.pdbx_seq_one_letter_code
_entity_poly.pdbx_strand_id
1 'polypeptide(L)'
;GGKDFRVMTTRGEYHAASLVIASGGLSIPKIGATPFGYQVAEQFGIPVTHLKPGLVPLSFHPQEWGIYAELAGVSLDAIVSFGKHSFRESLLFTHRGLSGPAILQISSYWEPGKPLSIDLLPDADPHQLFRQHRASKLLLDNFLAQYLPQRLAAIIAGQWTENKPLNQCAEKELKALAQRLKNWQVTPTGTLGYGKAEVTCGGVDTRALSSQTMECNEVPGLYFIGEVVDVTGQLGGYNFQWAWASGHAAGMAIRAQS
;
A
#
# COMPACT_ATOMS: atom_id res chain seq x y z
N GLY A 1 -47.31 -7.64 -2.14
CA GLY A 1 -46.34 -8.00 -1.09
C GLY A 1 -44.99 -8.29 -1.68
N GLY A 2 -44.39 -7.30 -2.36
CA GLY A 2 -43.00 -7.34 -2.82
C GLY A 2 -42.17 -6.47 -1.87
N LYS A 3 -40.95 -6.91 -1.54
CA LYS A 3 -40.03 -6.12 -0.73
C LYS A 3 -39.34 -5.10 -1.63
N ASP A 4 -40.00 -3.97 -1.87
CA ASP A 4 -39.37 -2.84 -2.56
C ASP A 4 -38.44 -2.10 -1.60
N PHE A 5 -37.26 -1.70 -2.09
CA PHE A 5 -36.35 -0.84 -1.33
C PHE A 5 -36.91 0.57 -1.25
N ARG A 6 -36.78 1.20 -0.08
CA ARG A 6 -37.16 2.59 0.18
C ARG A 6 -35.92 3.37 0.57
N VAL A 7 -35.57 4.39 -0.23
CA VAL A 7 -34.40 5.25 0.01
C VAL A 7 -34.88 6.66 0.34
N MET A 8 -34.61 7.09 1.57
CA MET A 8 -34.89 8.44 2.04
C MET A 8 -33.71 9.35 1.69
N THR A 9 -34.00 10.47 1.03
CA THR A 9 -32.99 11.49 0.69
C THR A 9 -33.48 12.87 1.10
N THR A 10 -32.59 13.87 1.05
CA THR A 10 -32.99 15.28 1.23
C THR A 10 -33.93 15.81 0.15
N ARG A 11 -34.12 15.07 -0.97
CA ARG A 11 -35.03 15.40 -2.07
C ARG A 11 -36.35 14.62 -2.02
N GLY A 12 -36.55 13.83 -0.97
CA GLY A 12 -37.71 12.98 -0.80
C GLY A 12 -37.38 11.49 -0.88
N GLU A 13 -38.44 10.71 -1.01
CA GLU A 13 -38.42 9.26 -0.95
C GLU A 13 -38.42 8.64 -2.35
N TYR A 14 -37.58 7.62 -2.53
CA TYR A 14 -37.50 6.83 -3.76
C TYR A 14 -37.77 5.35 -3.48
N HIS A 15 -38.48 4.70 -4.40
CA HIS A 15 -38.76 3.28 -4.36
C HIS A 15 -38.11 2.57 -5.55
N ALA A 16 -37.54 1.39 -5.31
CA ALA A 16 -36.98 0.55 -6.36
C ALA A 16 -37.06 -0.93 -6.03
N ALA A 17 -37.25 -1.77 -7.04
CA ALA A 17 -37.15 -3.23 -6.90
C ALA A 17 -35.70 -3.70 -6.66
N SER A 18 -34.71 -2.93 -7.16
CA SER A 18 -33.29 -3.20 -6.96
C SER A 18 -32.55 -1.97 -6.45
N LEU A 19 -31.64 -2.18 -5.50
CA LEU A 19 -30.79 -1.15 -4.90
C LEU A 19 -29.32 -1.52 -5.09
N VAL A 20 -28.56 -0.64 -5.72
CA VAL A 20 -27.12 -0.83 -5.94
C VAL A 20 -26.33 0.13 -5.06
N ILE A 21 -25.47 -0.42 -4.22
CA ILE A 21 -24.54 0.32 -3.37
C ILE A 21 -23.20 0.43 -4.08
N ALA A 22 -22.89 1.64 -4.52
CA ALA A 22 -21.67 2.00 -5.25
C ALA A 22 -20.98 3.23 -4.62
N SER A 23 -21.03 3.35 -3.30
CA SER A 23 -20.58 4.53 -2.55
C SER A 23 -19.05 4.66 -2.38
N GLY A 24 -18.28 3.70 -2.89
CA GLY A 24 -16.83 3.65 -2.72
C GLY A 24 -16.39 3.31 -1.30
N GLY A 25 -15.12 3.58 -1.00
CA GLY A 25 -14.50 3.31 0.29
C GLY A 25 -14.41 4.54 1.22
N LEU A 26 -13.43 4.50 2.13
CA LEU A 26 -13.14 5.54 3.13
C LEU A 26 -12.01 6.50 2.71
N SER A 27 -11.27 6.16 1.66
CA SER A 27 -10.11 6.91 1.21
C SER A 27 -10.48 8.30 0.69
N ILE A 28 -9.66 9.29 1.05
CA ILE A 28 -9.80 10.70 0.69
C ILE A 28 -11.20 11.26 1.09
N PRO A 29 -11.54 11.36 2.40
CA PRO A 29 -12.84 11.89 2.84
C PRO A 29 -13.20 13.28 2.27
N LYS A 30 -12.19 14.09 1.95
CA LYS A 30 -12.36 15.42 1.37
C LYS A 30 -13.07 15.44 0.01
N ILE A 31 -13.11 14.32 -0.72
CA ILE A 31 -13.84 14.21 -1.99
C ILE A 31 -15.22 13.53 -1.83
N GLY A 32 -15.71 13.36 -0.61
CA GLY A 32 -17.04 12.82 -0.32
C GLY A 32 -17.07 11.33 0.01
N ALA A 33 -15.92 10.70 0.28
CA ALA A 33 -15.87 9.33 0.79
C ALA A 33 -16.52 9.24 2.19
N THR A 34 -17.41 8.26 2.38
CA THR A 34 -18.18 8.06 3.61
C THR A 34 -18.34 6.56 3.89
N PRO A 35 -18.61 6.16 5.14
CA PRO A 35 -18.87 4.76 5.47
C PRO A 35 -20.26 4.25 5.04
N PHE A 36 -21.02 5.01 4.24
CA PHE A 36 -22.44 4.75 3.95
C PHE A 36 -22.71 3.32 3.47
N GLY A 37 -21.90 2.82 2.53
CA GLY A 37 -22.09 1.47 2.01
C GLY A 37 -21.90 0.38 3.07
N TYR A 38 -20.95 0.56 3.99
CA TYR A 38 -20.75 -0.36 5.12
C TYR A 38 -21.90 -0.27 6.13
N GLN A 39 -22.42 0.94 6.38
CA GLN A 39 -23.60 1.12 7.24
C GLN A 39 -24.85 0.45 6.66
N VAL A 40 -25.03 0.49 5.33
CA VAL A 40 -26.10 -0.25 4.66
C VAL A 40 -25.89 -1.76 4.80
N ALA A 41 -24.66 -2.27 4.62
CA ALA A 41 -24.37 -3.69 4.82
C ALA A 41 -24.70 -4.13 6.27
N GLU A 42 -24.24 -3.37 7.26
CA GLU A 42 -24.55 -3.60 8.68
C GLU A 42 -26.07 -3.58 8.96
N GLN A 43 -26.80 -2.61 8.39
CA GLN A 43 -28.26 -2.51 8.52
C GLN A 43 -28.99 -3.78 8.06
N PHE A 44 -28.46 -4.45 7.02
CA PHE A 44 -29.01 -5.69 6.49
C PHE A 44 -28.37 -6.96 7.07
N GLY A 45 -27.49 -6.83 8.07
CA GLY A 45 -26.80 -7.97 8.68
C GLY A 45 -25.76 -8.62 7.76
N ILE A 46 -25.28 -7.90 6.74
CA ILE A 46 -24.29 -8.38 5.78
C ILE A 46 -22.89 -8.14 6.37
N PRO A 47 -22.03 -9.17 6.44
CA PRO A 47 -20.71 -9.05 7.05
C PRO A 47 -19.80 -8.07 6.28
N VAL A 48 -19.04 -7.29 7.05
CA VAL A 48 -17.99 -6.38 6.55
C VAL A 48 -16.66 -6.81 7.15
N THR A 49 -15.64 -6.98 6.31
CA THR A 49 -14.30 -7.38 6.73
C THR A 49 -13.50 -6.20 7.29
N HIS A 50 -12.32 -6.47 7.85
CA HIS A 50 -11.54 -5.45 8.54
C HIS A 50 -11.08 -4.34 7.58
N LEU A 51 -11.60 -3.13 7.78
CA LEU A 51 -11.26 -1.96 6.98
C LEU A 51 -9.93 -1.35 7.40
N LYS A 52 -9.00 -1.19 6.46
CA LYS A 52 -7.75 -0.44 6.69
C LYS A 52 -7.34 0.41 5.47
N PRO A 53 -6.57 1.49 5.65
CA PRO A 53 -6.03 2.26 4.54
C PRO A 53 -5.07 1.39 3.70
N GLY A 54 -5.29 1.33 2.39
CA GLY A 54 -4.46 0.60 1.42
C GLY A 54 -3.80 1.54 0.42
N LEU A 55 -2.71 1.09 -0.22
CA LEU A 55 -1.92 1.92 -1.12
C LEU A 55 -1.59 3.28 -0.50
N VAL A 56 -0.95 3.25 0.67
CA VAL A 56 -0.79 4.40 1.56
C VAL A 56 0.68 4.56 1.99
N PRO A 57 1.20 5.80 2.12
CA PRO A 57 2.53 6.00 2.68
C PRO A 57 2.62 5.54 4.14
N LEU A 58 3.80 5.08 4.53
CA LEU A 58 4.09 4.57 5.85
C LEU A 58 4.85 5.63 6.67
N SER A 59 4.47 5.78 7.93
CA SER A 59 5.04 6.78 8.84
C SER A 59 5.94 6.15 9.89
N PHE A 60 6.82 6.96 10.44
CA PHE A 60 7.79 6.56 11.46
C PHE A 60 7.80 7.56 12.63
N HIS A 61 8.30 7.14 13.78
CA HIS A 61 8.45 8.05 14.92
C HIS A 61 9.49 9.13 14.58
N PRO A 62 9.24 10.44 14.82
CA PRO A 62 10.15 11.51 14.41
C PRO A 62 11.58 11.36 14.94
N GLN A 63 11.76 10.81 16.14
CA GLN A 63 13.08 10.59 16.72
C GLN A 63 13.88 9.51 15.99
N GLU A 64 13.21 8.44 15.54
CA GLU A 64 13.83 7.34 14.80
C GLU A 64 14.03 7.70 13.33
N TRP A 65 13.11 8.50 12.77
CA TRP A 65 13.13 8.91 11.37
C TRP A 65 13.99 10.14 11.11
N GLY A 66 14.37 10.91 12.14
CA GLY A 66 14.95 12.26 12.01
C GLY A 66 16.10 12.34 11.00
N ILE A 67 17.02 11.37 11.02
CA ILE A 67 18.15 11.31 10.08
C ILE A 67 17.67 11.10 8.63
N TYR A 68 16.68 10.25 8.42
CA TYR A 68 16.11 9.98 7.09
C TYR A 68 15.13 11.06 6.62
N ALA A 69 14.61 11.90 7.52
CA ALA A 69 13.75 13.02 7.17
C ALA A 69 14.49 14.05 6.29
N GLU A 70 15.81 14.15 6.45
CA GLU A 70 16.64 14.96 5.55
C GLU A 70 16.55 14.44 4.12
N LEU A 71 16.44 13.13 3.89
CA LEU A 71 16.31 12.52 2.56
C LEU A 71 14.97 12.82 1.87
N ALA A 72 14.08 13.62 2.44
CA ALA A 72 12.82 13.97 1.78
C ALA A 72 13.03 14.39 0.32
N GLY A 73 12.28 13.75 -0.59
CA GLY A 73 12.37 13.95 -2.04
C GLY A 73 13.39 13.04 -2.75
N VAL A 74 14.27 12.36 -2.02
CA VAL A 74 15.18 11.35 -2.59
C VAL A 74 14.37 10.09 -2.92
N SER A 75 14.57 9.56 -4.12
CA SER A 75 13.99 8.29 -4.57
C SER A 75 15.06 7.36 -5.13
N LEU A 76 14.76 6.07 -5.12
CA LEU A 76 15.58 5.01 -5.70
C LEU A 76 14.72 3.80 -6.05
N ASP A 77 15.16 3.02 -7.05
CA ASP A 77 14.60 1.69 -7.29
C ASP A 77 15.01 0.74 -6.15
N ALA A 78 14.04 0.07 -5.55
CA ALA A 78 14.25 -0.82 -4.42
C ALA A 78 13.26 -1.98 -4.45
N ILE A 79 13.61 -3.08 -3.77
CA ILE A 79 12.64 -4.15 -3.48
C ILE A 79 12.18 -4.01 -2.04
N VAL A 80 10.88 -3.83 -1.83
CA VAL A 80 10.27 -3.81 -0.50
C VAL A 80 9.45 -5.07 -0.27
N SER A 81 9.71 -5.76 0.84
CA SER A 81 9.13 -7.06 1.14
C SER A 81 8.51 -7.16 2.53
N PHE A 82 7.41 -7.90 2.60
CA PHE A 82 6.69 -8.26 3.83
C PHE A 82 6.06 -9.65 3.69
N GLY A 83 6.46 -10.59 4.55
CA GLY A 83 6.05 -11.99 4.45
C GLY A 83 6.41 -12.57 3.07
N LYS A 84 5.41 -13.06 2.34
CA LYS A 84 5.57 -13.59 0.97
C LYS A 84 5.46 -12.52 -0.13
N HIS A 85 5.12 -11.29 0.22
CA HIS A 85 4.88 -10.21 -0.73
C HIS A 85 6.16 -9.40 -0.94
N SER A 86 6.46 -9.07 -2.19
CA SER A 86 7.64 -8.32 -2.58
C SER A 86 7.35 -7.49 -3.82
N PHE A 87 7.73 -6.22 -3.81
CA PHE A 87 7.52 -5.29 -4.91
C PHE A 87 8.81 -4.54 -5.21
N ARG A 88 9.28 -4.66 -6.46
CA ARG A 88 10.38 -3.87 -6.99
C ARG A 88 9.83 -2.64 -7.68
N GLU A 89 10.09 -1.47 -7.12
CA GLU A 89 9.77 -0.19 -7.73
C GLU A 89 10.46 0.97 -7.00
N SER A 90 10.23 2.19 -7.46
CA SER A 90 10.64 3.42 -6.78
C SER A 90 10.12 3.50 -5.35
N LEU A 91 11.06 3.64 -4.41
CA LEU A 91 10.85 4.03 -3.02
C LEU A 91 11.20 5.51 -2.88
N LEU A 92 10.34 6.26 -2.20
CA LEU A 92 10.48 7.69 -1.95
C LEU A 92 10.62 7.98 -0.46
N PHE A 93 11.69 8.68 -0.09
CA PHE A 93 11.84 9.24 1.25
C PHE A 93 11.01 10.51 1.40
N THR A 94 10.34 10.66 2.54
CA THR A 94 9.52 11.83 2.89
C THR A 94 9.89 12.34 4.28
N HIS A 95 9.43 13.55 4.61
CA HIS A 95 9.63 14.13 5.95
C HIS A 95 9.08 13.28 7.09
N ARG A 96 8.05 12.46 6.84
CA ARG A 96 7.33 11.70 7.88
C ARG A 96 7.48 10.18 7.75
N GLY A 97 8.22 9.71 6.74
CA GLY A 97 8.39 8.29 6.48
C GLY A 97 8.65 7.95 5.03
N LEU A 98 8.10 6.83 4.57
CA LEU A 98 8.33 6.26 3.26
C LEU A 98 7.07 6.30 2.39
N SER A 99 7.27 6.50 1.08
CA SER A 99 6.24 6.53 0.04
C SER A 99 6.82 5.94 -1.26
N GLY A 100 6.17 6.20 -2.39
CA GLY A 100 6.55 5.68 -3.70
C GLY A 100 5.87 4.34 -3.99
N PRO A 101 5.75 3.95 -5.27
CA PRO A 101 4.99 2.77 -5.68
C PRO A 101 5.33 1.49 -4.90
N ALA A 102 6.61 1.23 -4.60
CA ALA A 102 6.99 0.03 -3.84
C ALA A 102 6.38 0.02 -2.42
N ILE A 103 6.36 1.18 -1.76
CA ILE A 103 5.78 1.35 -0.41
C ILE A 103 4.26 1.32 -0.45
N LEU A 104 3.65 1.99 -1.43
CA LEU A 104 2.19 1.96 -1.59
C LEU A 104 1.72 0.53 -1.80
N GLN A 105 2.35 -0.23 -2.71
CA GLN A 105 2.00 -1.64 -2.93
C GLN A 105 2.14 -2.49 -1.67
N ILE A 106 3.29 -2.41 -0.96
CA ILE A 106 3.51 -3.26 0.22
C ILE A 106 2.59 -2.88 1.40
N SER A 107 2.16 -1.61 1.49
CA SER A 107 1.33 -1.12 2.59
C SER A 107 0.00 -1.89 2.74
N SER A 108 -0.57 -2.36 1.63
CA SER A 108 -1.82 -3.13 1.63
C SER A 108 -1.66 -4.49 2.32
N TYR A 109 -0.45 -5.05 2.32
CA TYR A 109 -0.12 -6.34 2.95
C TYR A 109 0.49 -6.19 4.33
N TRP A 110 1.13 -5.04 4.61
CA TRP A 110 1.80 -4.78 5.87
C TRP A 110 0.84 -4.81 7.07
N GLU A 111 1.38 -5.26 8.20
CA GLU A 111 0.72 -5.32 9.50
C GLU A 111 1.36 -4.32 10.47
N PRO A 112 0.57 -3.49 11.17
CA PRO A 112 1.09 -2.51 12.12
C PRO A 112 2.08 -3.09 13.14
N GLY A 113 3.21 -2.39 13.34
CA GLY A 113 4.25 -2.77 14.29
C GLY A 113 5.17 -3.90 13.84
N LYS A 114 5.02 -4.41 12.60
CA LYS A 114 5.93 -5.41 12.03
C LYS A 114 7.01 -4.76 11.14
N PRO A 115 8.22 -5.33 11.07
CA PRO A 115 9.27 -4.80 10.22
C PRO A 115 9.04 -5.12 8.74
N LEU A 116 9.50 -4.24 7.87
CA LEU A 116 9.64 -4.40 6.43
C LEU A 116 11.11 -4.63 6.08
N SER A 117 11.35 -5.46 5.07
CA SER A 117 12.66 -5.65 4.47
C SER A 117 12.79 -4.80 3.20
N ILE A 118 13.89 -4.06 3.08
CA ILE A 118 14.20 -3.24 1.91
C ILE A 118 15.56 -3.68 1.33
N ASP A 119 15.58 -4.14 0.09
CA ASP A 119 16.79 -4.28 -0.71
C ASP A 119 17.04 -2.96 -1.45
N LEU A 120 18.09 -2.25 -1.03
CA LEU A 120 18.48 -0.96 -1.61
C LEU A 120 19.30 -1.10 -2.90
N LEU A 121 19.75 -2.30 -3.24
CA LEU A 121 20.61 -2.58 -4.39
C LEU A 121 20.07 -3.79 -5.16
N PRO A 122 18.85 -3.73 -5.73
CA PRO A 122 18.20 -4.89 -6.33
C PRO A 122 19.01 -5.52 -7.48
N ASP A 123 19.77 -4.72 -8.22
CA ASP A 123 20.57 -5.17 -9.37
C ASP A 123 22.01 -5.58 -9.05
N ALA A 124 22.45 -5.46 -7.79
CA ALA A 124 23.83 -5.72 -7.43
C ALA A 124 23.94 -6.57 -6.17
N ASP A 125 24.97 -7.43 -6.12
CA ASP A 125 25.39 -8.07 -4.89
C ASP A 125 26.46 -7.19 -4.20
N PRO A 126 26.14 -6.46 -3.11
CA PRO A 126 27.13 -5.64 -2.43
C PRO A 126 28.32 -6.43 -1.88
N HIS A 127 28.18 -7.72 -1.54
CA HIS A 127 29.34 -8.53 -1.16
C HIS A 127 30.33 -8.66 -2.32
N GLN A 128 29.83 -8.97 -3.51
CA GLN A 128 30.64 -9.06 -4.72
C GLN A 128 31.25 -7.70 -5.09
N LEU A 129 30.47 -6.61 -5.01
CA LEU A 129 30.94 -5.25 -5.29
C LEU A 129 32.11 -4.85 -4.40
N PHE A 130 31.98 -5.05 -3.08
CA PHE A 130 33.04 -4.72 -2.13
C PHE A 130 34.29 -5.58 -2.34
N ARG A 131 34.12 -6.86 -2.70
CA ARG A 131 35.25 -7.76 -2.98
C ARG A 131 35.99 -7.36 -4.25
N GLN A 132 35.27 -7.04 -5.32
CA GLN A 132 35.86 -6.61 -6.60
C GLN A 132 36.63 -5.29 -6.46
N HIS A 133 36.11 -4.35 -5.66
CA HIS A 133 36.70 -3.03 -5.47
C HIS A 133 37.54 -2.90 -4.20
N ARG A 134 38.00 -4.01 -3.63
CA ARG A 134 38.67 -4.05 -2.32
C ARG A 134 39.88 -3.13 -2.21
N ALA A 135 40.59 -2.89 -3.30
CA ALA A 135 41.77 -2.00 -3.34
C ALA A 135 41.43 -0.51 -3.53
N SER A 136 40.14 -0.16 -3.69
CA SER A 136 39.70 1.22 -3.91
C SER A 136 40.06 2.13 -2.75
N LYS A 137 40.64 3.29 -3.08
CA LYS A 137 40.97 4.35 -2.12
C LYS A 137 39.84 5.39 -1.97
N LEU A 138 38.72 5.20 -2.66
CA LEU A 138 37.56 6.06 -2.51
C LEU A 138 36.98 5.92 -1.10
N LEU A 139 36.57 7.06 -0.51
CA LEU A 139 35.72 7.05 0.69
C LEU A 139 34.44 6.26 0.41
N LEU A 140 33.93 5.60 1.46
CA LEU A 140 32.83 4.67 1.33
C LEU A 140 31.54 5.34 0.85
N ASP A 141 31.26 6.58 1.27
CA ASP A 141 30.14 7.38 0.75
C ASP A 141 30.21 7.56 -0.78
N ASN A 142 31.37 7.96 -1.31
CA ASN A 142 31.62 8.19 -2.72
C ASN A 142 31.64 6.88 -3.52
N PHE A 143 32.05 5.78 -2.89
CA PHE A 143 31.91 4.46 -3.49
C PHE A 143 30.44 4.05 -3.61
N LEU A 144 29.68 4.15 -2.51
CA LEU A 144 28.26 3.80 -2.49
C LEU A 144 27.42 4.72 -3.39
N ALA A 145 27.80 5.98 -3.55
CA ALA A 145 27.11 6.95 -4.41
C ALA A 145 27.13 6.60 -5.91
N GLN A 146 27.95 5.64 -6.32
CA GLN A 146 27.92 5.09 -7.68
C GLN A 146 26.70 4.17 -7.90
N TYR A 147 26.06 3.72 -6.82
CA TYR A 147 24.93 2.78 -6.84
C TYR A 147 23.68 3.31 -6.13
N LEU A 148 23.85 4.28 -5.23
CA LEU A 148 22.79 4.87 -4.43
C LEU A 148 22.77 6.40 -4.59
N PRO A 149 21.65 7.07 -4.32
CA PRO A 149 21.63 8.52 -4.24
C PRO A 149 22.68 9.04 -3.24
N GLN A 150 23.48 10.04 -3.63
CA GLN A 150 24.60 10.58 -2.85
C GLN A 150 24.24 10.84 -1.38
N ARG A 151 23.07 11.42 -1.12
CA ARG A 151 22.62 11.77 0.23
C ARG A 151 22.35 10.53 1.08
N LEU A 152 21.78 9.48 0.48
CA LEU A 152 21.56 8.20 1.15
C LEU A 152 22.90 7.48 1.39
N ALA A 153 23.80 7.50 0.41
CA ALA A 153 25.15 6.94 0.54
C ALA A 153 25.93 7.58 1.70
N ALA A 154 25.87 8.90 1.84
CA ALA A 154 26.47 9.63 2.94
C ALA A 154 25.87 9.24 4.31
N ILE A 155 24.55 9.11 4.42
CA ILE A 155 23.89 8.65 5.66
C ILE A 155 24.32 7.22 6.00
N ILE A 156 24.34 6.31 5.03
CA ILE A 156 24.76 4.93 5.25
C ILE A 156 26.22 4.88 5.75
N ALA A 157 27.13 5.59 5.07
CA ALA A 157 28.53 5.61 5.44
C ALA A 157 28.81 6.33 6.77
N GLY A 158 27.92 7.21 7.24
CA GLY A 158 28.07 7.92 8.52
C GLY A 158 27.30 7.32 9.71
N GLN A 159 26.25 6.53 9.45
CA GLN A 159 25.35 6.02 10.49
C GLN A 159 25.36 4.50 10.62
N TRP A 160 25.62 3.77 9.53
CA TRP A 160 25.62 2.31 9.56
C TRP A 160 27.01 1.73 9.75
N THR A 161 28.04 2.53 9.44
CA THR A 161 29.47 2.19 9.52
C THR A 161 30.28 3.48 9.61
N GLU A 162 31.60 3.37 9.64
CA GLU A 162 32.53 4.50 9.55
C GLU A 162 32.82 4.87 8.08
N ASN A 163 32.81 6.18 7.76
CA ASN A 163 33.13 6.68 6.44
C ASN A 163 34.65 6.79 6.24
N LYS A 164 35.26 5.68 5.84
CA LYS A 164 36.70 5.57 5.54
C LYS A 164 36.91 5.01 4.13
N PRO A 165 38.13 5.12 3.56
CA PRO A 165 38.44 4.51 2.28
C PRO A 165 38.08 3.02 2.24
N LEU A 166 37.49 2.54 1.14
CA LEU A 166 37.01 1.16 1.03
C LEU A 166 38.11 0.12 1.32
N ASN A 167 39.35 0.39 0.92
CA ASN A 167 40.50 -0.46 1.21
C ASN A 167 40.91 -0.52 2.70
N GLN A 168 40.43 0.41 3.53
CA GLN A 168 40.67 0.44 4.97
C GLN A 168 39.52 -0.19 5.77
N CYS A 169 38.37 -0.48 5.15
CA CYS A 169 37.27 -1.21 5.79
C CYS A 169 37.67 -2.65 6.11
N ALA A 170 37.28 -3.16 7.28
CA ALA A 170 37.49 -4.55 7.62
C ALA A 170 36.49 -5.45 6.87
N GLU A 171 36.88 -6.68 6.55
CA GLU A 171 36.00 -7.62 5.83
C GLU A 171 34.69 -7.90 6.58
N LYS A 172 34.76 -8.00 7.91
CA LYS A 172 33.57 -8.18 8.77
C LYS A 172 32.61 -6.99 8.68
N GLU A 173 33.13 -5.76 8.62
CA GLU A 173 32.33 -4.54 8.47
C GLU A 173 31.63 -4.53 7.11
N LEU A 174 32.36 -4.83 6.02
CA LEU A 174 31.81 -4.89 4.67
C LEU A 174 30.77 -6.00 4.52
N LYS A 175 30.96 -7.14 5.18
CA LYS A 175 29.99 -8.23 5.20
C LYS A 175 28.69 -7.80 5.89
N ALA A 176 28.79 -7.14 7.04
CA ALA A 176 27.61 -6.63 7.76
C ALA A 176 26.89 -5.54 6.97
N LEU A 177 27.64 -4.63 6.33
CA LEU A 177 27.09 -3.57 5.50
C LEU A 177 26.37 -4.13 4.28
N ALA A 178 26.96 -5.09 3.57
CA ALA A 178 26.33 -5.73 2.41
C ALA A 178 25.02 -6.44 2.79
N GLN A 179 25.01 -7.17 3.92
CA GLN A 179 23.80 -7.79 4.42
C GLN A 179 22.71 -6.77 4.75
N ARG A 180 23.09 -5.62 5.33
CA ARG A 180 22.15 -4.54 5.67
C ARG A 180 21.65 -3.80 4.43
N LEU A 181 22.48 -3.61 3.41
CA LEU A 181 22.07 -3.01 2.12
C LEU A 181 21.05 -3.88 1.39
N LYS A 182 21.22 -5.20 1.44
CA LYS A 182 20.29 -6.18 0.83
C LYS A 182 19.02 -6.43 1.63
N ASN A 183 19.04 -6.16 2.93
CA ASN A 183 17.95 -6.48 3.84
C ASN A 183 17.88 -5.43 4.95
N TRP A 184 17.63 -4.18 4.56
CA TRP A 184 17.45 -3.11 5.53
C TRP A 184 16.08 -3.26 6.18
N GLN A 185 16.10 -3.61 7.47
CA GLN A 185 14.89 -3.77 8.27
C GLN A 185 14.45 -2.43 8.85
N VAL A 186 13.21 -2.05 8.56
CA VAL A 186 12.57 -0.83 9.10
C VAL A 186 11.21 -1.18 9.68
N THR A 187 10.84 -0.58 10.81
CA THR A 187 9.53 -0.80 11.43
C THR A 187 8.73 0.50 11.39
N PRO A 188 7.78 0.64 10.44
CA PRO A 188 6.89 1.78 10.44
C PRO A 188 6.04 1.81 11.71
N THR A 189 5.74 3.00 12.21
CA THR A 189 4.84 3.19 13.35
C THR A 189 3.37 3.17 12.94
N GLY A 190 3.08 3.43 11.66
CA GLY A 190 1.72 3.44 11.14
C GLY A 190 1.66 3.82 9.66
N THR A 191 0.46 4.17 9.22
CA THR A 191 0.22 4.74 7.89
C THR A 191 -0.10 6.23 8.02
N LEU A 192 -0.14 6.95 6.91
CA LEU A 192 -0.67 8.33 6.89
C LEU A 192 -2.21 8.39 6.86
N GLY A 193 -2.89 7.25 7.04
CA GLY A 193 -4.34 7.15 7.17
C GLY A 193 -5.12 7.38 5.87
N TYR A 194 -6.45 7.32 5.98
CA TYR A 194 -7.37 7.45 4.83
C TYR A 194 -7.26 8.78 4.08
N GLY A 195 -6.78 9.85 4.72
CA GLY A 195 -6.55 11.13 4.03
C GLY A 195 -5.43 11.09 2.99
N LYS A 196 -4.63 10.02 2.96
CA LYS A 196 -3.49 9.82 2.05
C LYS A 196 -3.47 8.45 1.38
N ALA A 197 -4.42 7.58 1.69
CA ALA A 197 -4.58 6.29 1.04
C ALA A 197 -5.26 6.46 -0.33
N GLU A 198 -4.86 5.68 -1.32
CA GLU A 198 -5.56 5.65 -2.61
C GLU A 198 -6.79 4.76 -2.58
N VAL A 199 -6.81 3.74 -1.70
CA VAL A 199 -7.90 2.76 -1.60
C VAL A 199 -8.15 2.33 -0.16
N THR A 200 -9.30 1.72 0.07
CA THR A 200 -9.67 1.02 1.30
C THR A 200 -9.45 -0.47 1.10
N CYS A 201 -8.67 -1.10 1.97
CA CYS A 201 -8.62 -2.56 2.07
C CYS A 201 -9.75 -3.05 2.97
N GLY A 202 -10.30 -4.23 2.66
CA GLY A 202 -11.51 -4.73 3.30
C GLY A 202 -12.77 -4.21 2.59
N GLY A 203 -13.93 -4.57 3.13
CA GLY A 203 -15.22 -4.10 2.62
C GLY A 203 -16.33 -5.09 2.89
N VAL A 204 -17.43 -4.98 2.16
CA VAL A 204 -18.49 -5.99 2.17
C VAL A 204 -17.92 -7.34 1.78
N ASP A 205 -18.12 -8.33 2.65
CA ASP A 205 -17.54 -9.67 2.49
C ASP A 205 -18.05 -10.33 1.21
N THR A 206 -17.12 -10.69 0.33
CA THR A 206 -17.44 -11.31 -0.96
C THR A 206 -18.19 -12.63 -0.84
N ARG A 207 -18.11 -13.32 0.31
CA ARG A 207 -18.86 -14.55 0.58
C ARG A 207 -20.36 -14.32 0.72
N ALA A 208 -20.77 -13.10 1.03
CA ALA A 208 -22.18 -12.71 1.11
C ALA A 208 -22.77 -12.28 -0.24
N LEU A 209 -21.95 -12.26 -1.30
CA LEU A 209 -22.33 -11.80 -2.63
C LEU A 209 -22.22 -12.93 -3.66
N SER A 210 -23.10 -12.92 -4.65
CA SER A 210 -22.98 -13.74 -5.84
C SER A 210 -21.80 -13.26 -6.68
N SER A 211 -20.85 -14.17 -6.98
CA SER A 211 -19.68 -13.84 -7.80
C SER A 211 -20.00 -13.52 -9.27
N GLN A 212 -21.19 -13.88 -9.75
CA GLN A 212 -21.62 -13.60 -11.13
C GLN A 212 -22.43 -12.31 -11.26
N THR A 213 -23.24 -11.98 -10.25
CA THR A 213 -24.23 -10.90 -10.34
C THR A 213 -23.96 -9.74 -9.39
N MET A 214 -23.07 -9.91 -8.41
CA MET A 214 -22.84 -8.97 -7.29
C MET A 214 -24.05 -8.76 -6.37
N GLU A 215 -25.11 -9.55 -6.53
CA GLU A 215 -26.29 -9.53 -5.67
C GLU A 215 -25.98 -10.14 -4.31
N CYS A 216 -26.58 -9.61 -3.24
CA CYS A 216 -26.50 -10.19 -1.91
C CYS A 216 -27.29 -11.50 -1.84
N ASN A 217 -26.68 -12.54 -1.28
CA ASN A 217 -27.28 -13.87 -1.18
C ASN A 217 -28.54 -13.88 -0.30
N GLU A 218 -28.55 -13.10 0.79
CA GLU A 218 -29.62 -13.10 1.80
C GLU A 218 -30.66 -11.98 1.58
N VAL A 219 -30.35 -10.99 0.75
CA VAL A 219 -31.21 -9.84 0.49
C VAL A 219 -31.39 -9.66 -1.03
N PRO A 220 -32.37 -10.36 -1.63
CA PRO A 220 -32.66 -10.25 -3.06
C PRO A 220 -32.92 -8.80 -3.48
N GLY A 221 -32.35 -8.41 -4.61
CA GLY A 221 -32.41 -7.07 -5.17
C GLY A 221 -31.40 -6.08 -4.59
N LEU A 222 -30.63 -6.42 -3.55
CA LEU A 222 -29.55 -5.59 -3.02
C LEU A 222 -28.20 -5.99 -3.61
N TYR A 223 -27.45 -5.02 -4.13
CA TYR A 223 -26.16 -5.23 -4.79
C TYR A 223 -25.08 -4.35 -4.19
N PHE A 224 -23.83 -4.83 -4.17
CA PHE A 224 -22.65 -4.06 -3.79
C PHE A 224 -21.58 -4.16 -4.88
N ILE A 225 -21.04 -3.02 -5.32
CA ILE A 225 -20.06 -2.97 -6.43
C ILE A 225 -18.92 -1.99 -6.16
N GLY A 226 -17.78 -2.19 -6.82
CA GLY A 226 -16.61 -1.33 -6.69
C GLY A 226 -15.91 -1.46 -5.33
N GLU A 227 -15.28 -0.37 -4.89
CA GLU A 227 -14.40 -0.35 -3.70
C GLU A 227 -15.12 -0.62 -2.37
N VAL A 228 -16.45 -0.56 -2.32
CA VAL A 228 -17.20 -0.92 -1.10
C VAL A 228 -17.12 -2.42 -0.79
N VAL A 229 -16.79 -3.24 -1.79
CA VAL A 229 -16.64 -4.70 -1.66
C VAL A 229 -15.21 -5.03 -1.26
N ASP A 230 -15.02 -6.10 -0.48
CA ASP A 230 -13.70 -6.61 -0.08
C ASP A 230 -12.92 -7.24 -1.26
N VAL A 231 -12.56 -6.39 -2.21
CA VAL A 231 -11.70 -6.67 -3.36
C VAL A 231 -10.83 -5.44 -3.59
N THR A 232 -9.56 -5.55 -3.22
CA THR A 232 -8.58 -4.47 -3.40
C THR A 232 -7.53 -4.88 -4.41
N GLY A 233 -7.42 -4.10 -5.48
CA GLY A 233 -6.40 -4.25 -6.51
C GLY A 233 -5.07 -3.62 -6.10
N GLN A 234 -4.01 -4.07 -6.75
CA GLN A 234 -2.69 -3.43 -6.69
C GLN A 234 -2.73 -2.02 -7.31
N LEU A 235 -1.70 -1.22 -7.03
CA LEU A 235 -1.46 0.04 -7.73
C LEU A 235 -1.29 -0.22 -9.24
N GLY A 236 -1.77 0.70 -10.08
CA GLY A 236 -1.63 0.61 -11.54
C GLY A 236 -2.91 0.28 -12.32
N GLY A 237 -4.07 0.72 -11.84
CA GLY A 237 -5.34 0.66 -12.60
C GLY A 237 -6.25 -0.53 -12.29
N TYR A 238 -5.79 -1.50 -11.50
CA TYR A 238 -6.58 -2.68 -11.11
C TYR A 238 -7.87 -2.33 -10.38
N ASN A 239 -7.85 -1.32 -9.50
CA ASN A 239 -9.04 -0.87 -8.76
C ASN A 239 -10.10 -0.26 -9.69
N PHE A 240 -9.69 0.50 -10.72
CA PHE A 240 -10.61 0.97 -11.74
C PHE A 240 -11.20 -0.19 -12.52
N GLN A 241 -10.36 -1.14 -12.96
CA GLN A 241 -10.82 -2.31 -13.68
C GLN A 241 -11.85 -3.11 -12.87
N TRP A 242 -11.65 -3.27 -11.57
CA TRP A 242 -12.62 -3.89 -10.67
C TRP A 242 -13.95 -3.12 -10.60
N ALA A 243 -13.90 -1.80 -10.47
CA ALA A 243 -15.10 -0.97 -10.47
C ALA A 243 -15.90 -1.11 -11.77
N TRP A 244 -15.23 -1.14 -12.93
CA TRP A 244 -15.87 -1.36 -14.22
C TRP A 244 -16.50 -2.75 -14.33
N ALA A 245 -15.74 -3.79 -13.97
CA ALA A 245 -16.19 -5.18 -14.11
C ALA A 245 -17.38 -5.50 -13.19
N SER A 246 -17.30 -5.13 -11.91
CA SER A 246 -18.38 -5.36 -10.94
C SER A 246 -19.64 -4.56 -11.28
N GLY A 247 -19.49 -3.29 -11.68
CA GLY A 247 -20.61 -2.47 -12.13
C GLY A 247 -21.31 -3.02 -13.37
N HIS A 248 -20.54 -3.49 -14.36
CA HIS A 248 -21.11 -4.14 -15.54
C HIS A 248 -21.85 -5.44 -15.19
N ALA A 249 -21.28 -6.29 -14.33
CA ALA A 249 -21.91 -7.54 -13.90
C ALA A 249 -23.28 -7.30 -13.22
N ALA A 250 -23.34 -6.38 -12.27
CA ALA A 250 -24.60 -6.01 -11.60
C ALA A 250 -25.61 -5.41 -12.59
N GLY A 251 -25.17 -4.51 -13.48
CA GLY A 251 -26.04 -3.90 -14.48
C GLY A 251 -26.67 -4.92 -15.44
N MET A 252 -25.89 -5.93 -15.86
CA MET A 252 -26.39 -7.01 -16.71
C MET A 252 -27.37 -7.93 -15.97
N ALA A 253 -27.11 -8.23 -14.69
CA ALA A 253 -27.99 -9.05 -13.87
C ALA A 253 -29.36 -8.37 -13.66
N ILE A 254 -29.36 -7.09 -13.29
CA ILE A 254 -30.59 -6.29 -13.09
C ILE A 254 -31.41 -6.24 -14.38
N ARG A 255 -30.76 -6.02 -15.51
CA ARG A 255 -31.44 -6.00 -16.82
C ARG A 255 -32.12 -7.33 -17.14
N ALA A 256 -31.50 -8.47 -16.80
CA ALA A 256 -32.07 -9.78 -17.10
C ALA A 256 -33.29 -10.13 -16.21
N GLN A 257 -33.46 -9.43 -15.10
CA GLN A 257 -34.60 -9.58 -14.16
C GLN A 257 -35.75 -8.59 -14.46
N SER A 258 -35.51 -7.61 -15.35
CA SER A 258 -36.46 -6.57 -15.77
C SER A 258 -37.29 -7.01 -16.98
#